data_AF-A0A1I3CTW7-F1
#
_entry.id   AF-A0A1I3CTW7-F1
#
_cell.length_a   1.000
_cell.length_b   1.000
_cell.length_c   1.000
_cell.angle_alpha   90.00
_cell.angle_beta   90.00
_cell.angle_gamma   90.00
#
_symmetry.space_group_name_H-M   'P 1'
#
loop_
_entity.id
_entity.type
_entity.pdbx_description
1 polymer ?
#
loop_
_entity_poly.entity_id
_entity_poly.type
_entity_poly.pdbx_seq_one_letter_code
_entity_poly.pdbx_strand_id
1 'polypeptide(L)'
;MRHPSHSRKGRGATFDPHNRFAPTFSEAETDGWWQEALADRIPTSVRDERSRTALSWNDSPDLGFDRSLNPYRGCEHGCIYCFARPSHAYWDLSPGIDFETRLIARTGLVDTLREELCKPGYVCRPINLAGNTDCYQPLEAERRTTRAILELLLECRHPVTLVTKSALILRDVDLLSAMARQRLVRVFISLTTLDDDLKRTLEPRTASPAARLKTLRVLNQADVPTGALVAPVIPGLNDHEMESLLQAAKDAGARTAGWTLLRLPHEVAPLFEDWLQAYYPERAGKVMSLVRQCRGGANNDSRYGQRMRGQGVFADMLRQRFDAASRRLGLEGRAALGLDCQAFRPPTRQGDLFA
;
A
#
# COMPACT_ATOMS: atom_id res chain seq x y z
N MET A 1 23.11 -18.62 -13.81
CA MET A 1 22.77 -17.68 -14.92
C MET A 1 21.47 -16.98 -14.52
N ARG A 2 21.24 -15.69 -14.81
CA ARG A 2 19.91 -15.11 -14.48
C ARG A 2 18.86 -15.83 -15.34
N HIS A 3 17.89 -16.48 -14.69
CA HIS A 3 16.71 -16.99 -15.38
C HIS A 3 16.11 -15.90 -16.26
N PRO A 4 15.67 -16.21 -17.50
CA PRO A 4 15.02 -15.23 -18.35
C PRO A 4 13.82 -14.62 -17.59
N SER A 5 13.81 -13.28 -17.50
CA SER A 5 12.70 -12.53 -16.93
C SER A 5 11.47 -12.77 -17.80
N HIS A 6 10.47 -13.48 -17.28
CA HIS A 6 9.24 -13.71 -18.01
C HIS A 6 8.13 -12.81 -17.46
N SER A 7 7.62 -11.91 -18.30
CA SER A 7 6.41 -11.16 -17.98
C SER A 7 5.24 -12.13 -17.79
N ARG A 8 4.66 -12.14 -16.59
CA ARG A 8 3.50 -12.99 -16.28
C ARG A 8 2.24 -12.14 -16.32
N LYS A 9 1.23 -12.58 -17.09
CA LYS A 9 0.00 -11.81 -17.25
C LYS A 9 -0.70 -11.62 -15.90
N GLY A 10 -0.95 -10.37 -15.52
CA GLY A 10 -1.62 -10.02 -14.26
C GLY A 10 -0.75 -10.16 -13.02
N ARG A 11 0.58 -10.17 -13.18
CA ARG A 11 1.57 -10.31 -12.11
C ARG A 11 2.67 -9.27 -12.28
N GLY A 12 3.17 -8.74 -11.17
CA GLY A 12 4.19 -7.70 -11.17
C GLY A 12 5.60 -8.26 -11.18
N ALA A 13 5.84 -9.28 -10.35
CA ALA A 13 7.17 -9.89 -10.22
C ALA A 13 7.57 -10.68 -11.47
N THR A 14 8.68 -10.28 -12.07
CA THR A 14 9.27 -10.86 -13.28
C THR A 14 10.14 -12.08 -13.00
N PHE A 15 10.63 -12.22 -11.76
CA PHE A 15 11.34 -13.40 -11.28
C PHE A 15 11.03 -13.67 -9.81
N ASP A 16 11.55 -14.77 -9.28
CA ASP A 16 11.33 -15.20 -7.90
C ASP A 16 12.64 -15.23 -7.11
N PRO A 17 12.98 -14.18 -6.33
CA PRO A 17 14.19 -14.17 -5.51
C PRO A 17 14.10 -15.23 -4.40
N HIS A 18 15.24 -15.84 -4.07
CA HIS A 18 15.31 -16.74 -2.94
C HIS A 18 15.01 -16.02 -1.62
N ASN A 19 14.50 -16.77 -0.65
CA ASN A 19 14.28 -16.27 0.70
C ASN A 19 15.63 -15.89 1.35
N ARG A 20 15.76 -14.63 1.79
CA ARG A 20 16.97 -14.10 2.44
C ARG A 20 17.41 -14.87 3.69
N PHE A 21 16.49 -15.57 4.35
CA PHE A 21 16.73 -16.26 5.62
C PHE A 21 16.89 -17.78 5.45
N ALA A 22 16.66 -18.32 4.26
CA ALA A 22 16.81 -19.74 4.01
C ALA A 22 18.31 -20.12 3.95
N PRO A 23 18.73 -21.23 4.59
CA PRO A 23 20.13 -21.67 4.60
C PRO A 23 20.57 -22.25 3.25
N THR A 24 19.62 -22.65 2.41
CA THR A 24 19.84 -23.24 1.10
C THR A 24 18.84 -22.66 0.10
N PHE A 25 19.19 -22.67 -1.18
CA PHE A 25 18.30 -22.33 -2.27
C PHE A 25 18.29 -23.44 -3.32
N SER A 26 17.21 -23.51 -4.10
CA SER A 26 17.07 -24.42 -5.23
C SER A 26 16.99 -23.59 -6.51
N GLU A 27 17.84 -23.90 -7.48
CA GLU A 27 17.81 -23.33 -8.83
C GLU A 27 17.24 -24.41 -9.75
N ALA A 28 16.24 -24.03 -10.57
CA ALA A 28 15.70 -24.94 -11.56
C ALA A 28 16.64 -24.94 -12.77
N GLU A 29 17.24 -26.08 -13.08
CA GLU A 29 18.02 -26.23 -14.32
C GLU A 29 17.22 -27.06 -15.32
N THR A 30 17.25 -26.63 -16.59
CA THR A 30 16.67 -27.41 -17.68
C THR A 30 17.58 -28.60 -17.96
N ASP A 31 17.06 -29.80 -17.73
CA ASP A 31 17.74 -31.07 -18.04
C ASP A 31 17.73 -31.41 -19.54
N GLY A 32 17.13 -30.55 -20.37
CA GLY A 32 16.99 -30.72 -21.81
C GLY A 32 15.81 -31.62 -22.22
N TRP A 33 15.04 -32.12 -21.26
CA TRP A 33 13.86 -32.94 -21.51
C TRP A 33 12.64 -32.07 -21.77
N TRP A 34 11.71 -32.61 -22.56
CA TRP A 34 10.43 -31.96 -22.82
C TRP A 34 9.66 -31.75 -21.52
N GLN A 35 9.28 -30.50 -21.24
CA GLN A 35 8.40 -30.13 -20.14
C GLN A 35 7.08 -29.62 -20.72
N GLU A 36 5.96 -30.02 -20.12
CA GLU A 36 4.67 -29.41 -20.44
C GLU A 36 4.74 -27.90 -20.17
N ALA A 37 4.16 -27.11 -21.07
CA ALA A 37 4.12 -25.66 -20.92
C ALA A 37 3.44 -25.31 -19.58
N LEU A 38 4.18 -24.64 -18.68
CA LEU A 38 3.64 -24.14 -17.43
C LEU A 38 2.43 -23.25 -17.73
N ALA A 39 1.37 -23.39 -16.94
CA ALA A 39 0.17 -22.58 -17.11
C ALA A 39 0.51 -21.08 -17.09
N ASP A 40 0.03 -20.34 -18.10
CA ASP A 40 0.24 -18.89 -18.24
C ASP A 40 -0.22 -18.06 -17.03
N ARG A 41 -1.07 -18.66 -16.17
CA ARG A 41 -1.68 -18.02 -15.00
C ARG A 41 -1.34 -18.79 -13.73
N ILE A 42 -0.61 -18.13 -12.83
CA ILE A 42 -0.36 -18.64 -11.49
C ILE A 42 -1.56 -18.26 -10.62
N PRO A 43 -2.38 -19.22 -10.13
CA PRO A 43 -3.52 -18.91 -9.27
C PRO A 43 -3.05 -18.31 -7.94
N THR A 44 -3.89 -17.46 -7.34
CA THR A 44 -3.66 -16.98 -5.97
C THR A 44 -4.18 -18.05 -5.00
N SER A 45 -3.32 -18.49 -4.09
CA SER A 45 -3.67 -19.33 -2.94
C SER A 45 -3.69 -18.48 -1.66
N VAL A 46 -4.63 -18.78 -0.77
CA VAL A 46 -4.78 -18.09 0.51
C VAL A 46 -4.76 -19.12 1.63
N ARG A 47 -3.88 -18.92 2.61
CA ARG A 47 -3.89 -19.68 3.85
C ARG A 47 -4.45 -18.83 4.98
N ASP A 48 -5.26 -19.43 5.83
CA ASP A 48 -5.76 -18.77 7.02
C ASP A 48 -4.74 -18.89 8.17
N GLU A 49 -4.53 -17.80 8.91
CA GLU A 49 -3.70 -17.73 10.10
C GLU A 49 -4.50 -17.07 11.22
N ARG A 50 -4.69 -17.78 12.34
CA ARG A 50 -5.36 -17.20 13.50
C ARG A 50 -4.52 -16.07 14.08
N SER A 51 -5.11 -14.88 14.17
CA SER A 51 -4.44 -13.71 14.69
C SER A 51 -4.21 -13.83 16.20
N ARG A 52 -2.98 -13.57 16.66
CA ARG A 52 -2.63 -13.51 18.09
C ARG A 52 -2.64 -12.10 18.66
N THR A 53 -2.35 -11.12 17.82
CA THR A 53 -2.45 -9.69 18.08
C THR A 53 -3.21 -9.06 16.92
N ALA A 54 -3.90 -7.94 17.08
CA ALA A 54 -4.52 -7.25 15.95
C ALA A 54 -3.62 -6.11 15.49
N LEU A 55 -3.26 -5.23 16.42
CA LEU A 55 -2.45 -4.05 16.19
C LEU A 55 -0.96 -4.38 16.05
N SER A 56 -0.33 -3.73 15.07
CA SER A 56 1.12 -3.68 14.91
C SER A 56 1.62 -2.27 15.23
N TRP A 57 2.67 -2.17 16.04
CA TRP A 57 3.17 -0.91 16.58
C TRP A 57 4.46 -0.47 15.90
N ASN A 58 4.70 0.85 15.86
CA ASN A 58 5.93 1.44 15.36
C ASN A 58 6.22 2.76 16.08
N ASP A 59 7.48 3.14 16.12
CA ASP A 59 8.01 4.37 16.74
C ASP A 59 8.60 5.34 15.69
N SER A 60 8.20 5.18 14.43
CA SER A 60 8.85 5.90 13.34
C SER A 60 8.48 7.37 13.31
N PRO A 61 9.45 8.30 13.32
CA PRO A 61 9.17 9.74 13.25
C PRO A 61 8.65 10.18 11.87
N ASP A 62 8.75 9.33 10.86
CA ASP A 62 8.25 9.62 9.51
C ASP A 62 6.75 9.39 9.35
N LEU A 63 6.14 8.66 10.28
CA LEU A 63 4.75 8.24 10.21
C LEU A 63 3.92 9.07 11.18
N GLY A 64 2.78 9.57 10.70
CA GLY A 64 1.81 10.28 11.54
C GLY A 64 0.97 9.36 12.44
N PHE A 65 1.39 8.11 12.64
CA PHE A 65 0.68 7.08 13.39
C PHE A 65 1.67 6.11 14.06
N ASP A 66 1.33 5.64 15.26
CA ASP A 66 2.11 4.66 16.02
C ASP A 66 1.59 3.21 15.87
N ARG A 67 0.39 3.04 15.30
CA ARG A 67 -0.27 1.74 15.17
C ARG A 67 -0.89 1.52 13.80
N SER A 68 -0.83 0.28 13.36
CA SER A 68 -1.44 -0.16 12.10
C SER A 68 -2.17 -1.48 12.29
N LEU A 69 -3.09 -1.74 11.38
CA LEU A 69 -3.87 -2.97 11.34
C LEU A 69 -3.80 -3.51 9.91
N ASN A 70 -3.36 -4.74 9.72
CA ASN A 70 -3.26 -5.35 8.39
C ASN A 70 -4.13 -6.61 8.38
N PRO A 71 -5.21 -6.68 7.59
CA PRO A 71 -6.08 -7.86 7.53
C PRO A 71 -5.44 -9.05 6.79
N TYR A 72 -4.47 -8.76 5.92
CA TYR A 72 -3.81 -9.73 5.06
C TYR A 72 -2.29 -9.57 5.13
N ARG A 73 -1.56 -10.65 4.79
CA ARG A 73 -0.13 -10.61 4.48
C ARG A 73 0.06 -10.95 3.01
N GLY A 74 0.83 -10.12 2.31
CA GLY A 74 0.93 -10.13 0.85
C GLY A 74 -0.13 -9.25 0.20
N CYS A 75 -0.02 -9.04 -1.11
CA CYS A 75 -1.00 -8.26 -1.85
C CYS A 75 -1.17 -8.70 -3.31
N GLU A 76 -2.39 -9.11 -3.66
CA GLU A 76 -2.79 -9.53 -5.01
C GLU A 76 -2.67 -8.44 -6.07
N HIS A 77 -2.54 -7.17 -5.68
CA HIS A 77 -2.32 -6.06 -6.60
C HIS A 77 -1.02 -6.19 -7.40
N GLY A 78 -0.02 -6.86 -6.82
CA GLY A 78 1.24 -7.16 -7.51
C GLY A 78 2.03 -5.93 -7.95
N CYS A 79 2.03 -4.84 -7.17
CA CYS A 79 2.85 -3.66 -7.51
C CYS A 79 4.33 -4.04 -7.42
N ILE A 80 5.10 -3.92 -8.52
CA ILE A 80 6.49 -4.39 -8.55
C ILE A 80 7.38 -3.67 -7.52
N TYR A 81 7.12 -2.38 -7.31
CA TYR A 81 7.87 -1.52 -6.40
C TYR A 81 7.46 -1.66 -4.92
N CYS A 82 6.54 -2.56 -4.59
CA CYS A 82 5.93 -2.59 -3.26
C CYS A 82 6.96 -2.85 -2.15
N PHE A 83 7.14 -1.86 -1.26
CA PHE A 83 8.10 -1.95 -0.15
C PHE A 83 7.77 -3.05 0.87
N ALA A 84 6.56 -3.62 0.81
CA ALA A 84 6.10 -4.69 1.70
C ALA A 84 6.55 -6.09 1.24
N ARG A 85 6.97 -6.25 -0.01
CA ARG A 85 7.48 -7.52 -0.58
C ARG A 85 8.50 -8.24 0.32
N PRO A 86 9.50 -7.55 0.90
CA PRO A 86 10.47 -8.15 1.80
C PRO A 86 9.86 -8.92 2.99
N SER A 87 8.64 -8.59 3.40
CA SER A 87 7.99 -9.26 4.54
C SER A 87 7.72 -10.75 4.30
N HIS A 88 7.55 -11.17 3.04
CA HIS A 88 7.31 -12.58 2.70
C HIS A 88 8.45 -13.52 3.06
N ALA A 89 9.68 -13.01 3.10
CA ALA A 89 10.84 -13.77 3.55
C ALA A 89 10.67 -14.32 4.99
N TYR A 90 9.93 -13.62 5.86
CA TYR A 90 9.67 -14.08 7.23
C TYR A 90 8.71 -15.28 7.33
N TRP A 91 8.01 -15.63 6.24
CA TRP A 91 7.11 -16.80 6.19
C TRP A 91 7.64 -17.91 5.30
N ASP A 92 8.94 -17.90 5.03
CA ASP A 92 9.58 -18.83 4.10
C ASP A 92 8.98 -18.81 2.68
N LEU A 93 8.59 -17.60 2.26
CA LEU A 93 8.03 -17.33 0.95
C LEU A 93 8.92 -16.33 0.20
N SER A 94 8.88 -16.40 -1.13
CA SER A 94 9.62 -15.42 -1.92
C SER A 94 9.01 -14.01 -1.83
N PRO A 95 9.83 -12.95 -1.68
CA PRO A 95 9.40 -11.57 -1.90
C PRO A 95 8.95 -11.26 -3.35
N GLY A 96 9.20 -12.15 -4.31
CA GLY A 96 8.78 -12.02 -5.71
C GLY A 96 7.35 -12.44 -5.95
N ILE A 97 7.17 -13.59 -6.59
CA ILE A 97 5.83 -14.00 -7.07
C ILE A 97 4.93 -14.41 -5.92
N ASP A 98 5.49 -15.05 -4.89
CA ASP A 98 4.73 -15.49 -3.72
C ASP A 98 4.08 -14.33 -2.95
N PHE A 99 4.66 -13.13 -2.97
CA PHE A 99 4.04 -11.94 -2.36
C PHE A 99 2.63 -11.64 -2.89
N GLU A 100 2.38 -11.95 -4.16
CA GLU A 100 1.14 -11.64 -4.86
C GLU A 100 0.29 -12.87 -5.22
N THR A 101 0.82 -14.08 -5.02
CA THR A 101 0.13 -15.36 -5.26
C THR A 101 -0.08 -16.21 -4.01
N ARG A 102 0.73 -16.05 -2.96
CA ARG A 102 0.62 -16.78 -1.70
C ARG A 102 0.30 -15.82 -0.56
N LEU A 103 -0.99 -15.62 -0.34
CA LEU A 103 -1.49 -14.71 0.68
C LEU A 103 -1.79 -15.42 2.00
N ILE A 104 -1.73 -14.66 3.09
CA ILE A 104 -2.17 -15.12 4.41
C ILE A 104 -3.31 -14.22 4.88
N ALA A 105 -4.48 -14.81 5.14
CA ALA A 105 -5.63 -14.11 5.71
C ALA A 105 -5.63 -14.27 7.24
N ARG A 106 -5.71 -13.17 7.98
CA ARG A 106 -5.68 -13.20 9.44
C ARG A 106 -7.08 -13.42 10.01
N THR A 107 -7.38 -14.65 10.41
CA THR A 107 -8.69 -15.03 10.97
C THR A 107 -8.77 -14.67 12.46
N GLY A 108 -9.99 -14.43 12.97
CA GLY A 108 -10.21 -13.97 14.35
C GLY A 108 -9.72 -12.54 14.64
N LEU A 109 -9.27 -11.80 13.61
CA LEU A 109 -8.64 -10.49 13.77
C LEU A 109 -9.53 -9.44 14.44
N VAL A 110 -10.83 -9.43 14.10
CA VAL A 110 -11.79 -8.48 14.66
C VAL A 110 -12.02 -8.74 16.15
N ASP A 111 -12.09 -10.00 16.55
CA ASP A 111 -12.26 -10.38 17.96
C ASP A 111 -11.01 -10.05 18.77
N THR A 112 -9.82 -10.36 18.25
CA THR A 112 -8.56 -9.95 18.87
C THR A 112 -8.46 -8.43 18.98
N LEU A 113 -8.93 -7.68 17.98
CA LEU A 113 -8.96 -6.22 18.04
C LEU A 113 -9.90 -5.74 19.14
N ARG A 114 -11.10 -6.33 19.24
CA ARG A 114 -12.06 -6.01 20.31
C ARG A 114 -11.43 -6.20 21.69
N GLU A 115 -10.76 -7.33 21.92
CA GLU A 115 -10.04 -7.61 23.16
C GLU A 115 -8.92 -6.58 23.43
N GLU A 116 -8.14 -6.21 22.41
CA GLU A 116 -7.07 -5.21 22.53
C GLU A 116 -7.59 -3.82 22.87
N LEU A 117 -8.74 -3.40 22.31
CA LEU A 117 -9.37 -2.11 22.61
C LEU A 117 -9.96 -2.05 24.04
N CYS A 118 -10.22 -3.20 24.66
CA CYS A 118 -10.72 -3.31 26.03
C CYS A 118 -9.61 -3.36 27.09
N LYS A 119 -8.33 -3.33 26.71
CA LYS A 119 -7.21 -3.42 27.66
C LYS A 119 -7.16 -2.17 28.57
N PRO A 120 -6.96 -2.34 29.89
CA PRO A 120 -6.75 -1.20 30.79
C PRO A 120 -5.59 -0.33 30.30
N GLY A 121 -5.79 0.99 30.31
CA GLY A 121 -4.79 1.95 29.84
C GLY A 121 -4.69 2.10 28.31
N TYR A 122 -5.58 1.51 27.53
CA TYR A 122 -5.64 1.76 26.08
C TYR A 122 -5.90 3.25 25.80
N VAL A 123 -4.97 3.88 25.09
CA VAL A 123 -5.10 5.28 24.64
C VAL A 123 -5.50 5.29 23.17
N CYS A 124 -6.68 5.83 22.88
CA CYS A 124 -7.19 5.94 21.51
C CYS A 124 -6.34 6.90 20.67
N ARG A 125 -5.85 6.41 19.53
CA ARG A 125 -5.15 7.19 18.49
C ARG A 125 -5.46 6.57 17.13
N PRO A 126 -5.39 7.33 16.02
CA PRO A 126 -5.76 6.81 14.71
C PRO A 126 -5.01 5.54 14.33
N ILE A 127 -5.76 4.52 13.91
CA ILE A 127 -5.18 3.31 13.31
C ILE A 127 -4.92 3.58 11.84
N ASN A 128 -3.73 3.25 11.34
CA ASN A 128 -3.49 3.17 9.89
C ASN A 128 -3.84 1.77 9.38
N LEU A 129 -4.95 1.65 8.65
CA LEU A 129 -5.41 0.38 8.10
C LEU A 129 -4.67 0.05 6.80
N ALA A 130 -4.12 -1.16 6.76
CA ALA A 130 -3.38 -1.74 5.64
C ALA A 130 -2.16 -0.91 5.20
N GLY A 131 -1.20 -0.71 6.12
CA GLY A 131 0.09 -0.09 5.79
C GLY A 131 1.05 -1.01 5.04
N ASN A 132 0.88 -2.34 5.14
CA ASN A 132 1.78 -3.34 4.57
C ASN A 132 1.08 -4.31 3.58
N THR A 133 -0.16 -3.99 3.22
CA THR A 133 -1.00 -4.70 2.22
C THR A 133 -2.01 -3.67 1.68
N ASP A 134 -2.97 -4.08 0.85
CA ASP A 134 -4.15 -3.26 0.55
C ASP A 134 -5.38 -3.94 1.15
N CYS A 135 -6.11 -3.23 2.02
CA CYS A 135 -7.30 -3.76 2.69
C CYS A 135 -8.43 -4.07 1.70
N TYR A 136 -8.41 -3.50 0.50
CA TYR A 136 -9.40 -3.67 -0.56
C TYR A 136 -8.85 -4.40 -1.79
N GLN A 137 -7.79 -5.20 -1.62
CA GLN A 137 -7.32 -6.12 -2.66
C GLN A 137 -8.41 -7.14 -3.05
N PRO A 138 -8.31 -7.83 -4.21
CA PRO A 138 -9.37 -8.73 -4.70
C PRO A 138 -9.94 -9.72 -3.67
N LEU A 139 -9.09 -10.35 -2.84
CA LEU A 139 -9.51 -11.21 -1.73
C LEU A 139 -10.56 -10.60 -0.77
N GLU A 140 -10.54 -9.28 -0.58
CA GLU A 140 -11.50 -8.58 0.29
C GLU A 140 -12.94 -8.63 -0.24
N ALA A 141 -13.15 -8.88 -1.54
CA ALA A 141 -14.48 -9.04 -2.11
C ALA A 141 -15.23 -10.22 -1.46
N GLU A 142 -14.50 -11.28 -1.13
CA GLU A 142 -15.02 -12.49 -0.49
C GLU A 142 -14.91 -12.42 1.04
N ARG A 143 -13.74 -12.02 1.55
CA ARG A 143 -13.44 -12.12 2.99
C ARG A 143 -14.15 -11.09 3.85
N ARG A 144 -14.44 -9.90 3.32
CA ARG A 144 -15.13 -8.79 4.01
C ARG A 144 -14.51 -8.41 5.38
N THR A 145 -13.25 -8.77 5.64
CA THR A 145 -12.57 -8.52 6.91
C THR A 145 -12.42 -7.02 7.17
N THR A 146 -12.14 -6.25 6.13
CA THR A 146 -12.03 -4.79 6.23
C THR A 146 -13.36 -4.16 6.61
N ARG A 147 -14.47 -4.64 6.04
CA ARG A 147 -15.81 -4.20 6.42
C ARG A 147 -16.09 -4.46 7.90
N ALA A 148 -15.84 -5.69 8.38
CA ALA A 148 -16.05 -6.05 9.78
C ALA A 148 -15.17 -5.23 10.75
N ILE A 149 -13.94 -4.89 10.34
CA ILE A 149 -13.08 -3.95 11.07
C ILE A 149 -13.74 -2.57 11.15
N LEU A 150 -14.22 -2.03 10.02
CA LEU A 150 -14.86 -0.71 9.98
C LEU A 150 -16.14 -0.66 10.84
N GLU A 151 -16.92 -1.75 10.85
CA GLU A 151 -18.11 -1.88 11.72
C GLU A 151 -17.71 -1.78 13.20
N LEU A 152 -16.71 -2.55 13.65
CA LEU A 152 -16.19 -2.47 15.02
C LEU A 152 -15.62 -1.09 15.36
N LEU A 153 -14.86 -0.48 14.45
CA LEU A 153 -14.28 0.83 14.70
C LEU A 153 -15.37 1.92 14.76
N LEU A 154 -16.44 1.82 13.97
CA LEU A 154 -17.58 2.72 14.06
C LEU A 154 -18.35 2.54 15.37
N GLU A 155 -18.59 1.29 15.80
CA GLU A 155 -19.20 0.96 17.09
C GLU A 155 -18.43 1.61 18.25
N CYS A 156 -17.12 1.44 18.27
CA CYS A 156 -16.23 1.97 19.29
C CYS A 156 -15.90 3.46 19.12
N ARG A 157 -16.41 4.11 18.06
CA ARG A 157 -16.04 5.47 17.66
C ARG A 157 -14.53 5.70 17.59
N HIS A 158 -13.82 4.71 17.05
CA HIS A 158 -12.39 4.69 16.97
C HIS A 158 -11.91 5.24 15.60
N PRO A 159 -10.99 6.22 15.59
CA PRO A 159 -10.52 6.84 14.36
C PRO A 159 -9.60 5.93 13.54
N VAL A 160 -9.67 6.04 12.22
CA VAL A 160 -8.91 5.24 11.27
C VAL A 160 -8.53 6.05 10.03
N THR A 161 -7.35 5.76 9.50
CA THR A 161 -6.90 6.21 8.19
C THR A 161 -6.75 5.01 7.27
N LEU A 162 -7.21 5.13 6.03
CA LEU A 162 -7.12 4.07 5.03
C LEU A 162 -6.30 4.54 3.83
N VAL A 163 -5.53 3.63 3.25
CA VAL A 163 -4.88 3.83 1.96
C VAL A 163 -5.25 2.68 1.04
N THR A 164 -5.70 2.97 -0.19
CA THR A 164 -5.99 1.91 -1.17
C THR A 164 -5.74 2.35 -2.62
N LYS A 165 -5.57 1.36 -3.50
CA LYS A 165 -5.58 1.48 -4.96
C LYS A 165 -6.82 0.85 -5.61
N SER A 166 -7.77 0.40 -4.82
CA SER A 166 -8.93 -0.37 -5.27
C SER A 166 -10.21 0.47 -5.28
N ALA A 167 -11.09 0.20 -6.25
CA ALA A 167 -12.44 0.76 -6.27
C ALA A 167 -13.41 -0.01 -5.35
N LEU A 168 -13.01 -1.17 -4.82
CA LEU A 168 -13.83 -1.99 -3.92
C LEU A 168 -14.20 -1.25 -2.62
N ILE A 169 -13.43 -0.24 -2.22
CA ILE A 169 -13.75 0.64 -1.09
C ILE A 169 -15.14 1.26 -1.17
N LEU A 170 -15.68 1.46 -2.37
CA LEU A 170 -17.01 2.02 -2.58
C LEU A 170 -18.13 1.12 -2.04
N ARG A 171 -17.88 -0.19 -1.86
CA ARG A 171 -18.81 -1.12 -1.20
C ARG A 171 -19.16 -0.68 0.21
N ASP A 172 -18.21 -0.08 0.92
CA ASP A 172 -18.34 0.27 2.34
C ASP A 172 -18.56 1.78 2.54
N VAL A 173 -19.07 2.48 1.51
CA VAL A 173 -19.34 3.93 1.56
C VAL A 173 -20.34 4.29 2.66
N ASP A 174 -21.27 3.39 2.99
CA ASP A 174 -22.23 3.53 4.08
C ASP A 174 -21.52 3.71 5.44
N LEU A 175 -20.57 2.83 5.74
CA LEU A 175 -19.76 2.87 6.97
C LEU A 175 -18.82 4.08 6.96
N LEU A 176 -18.12 4.32 5.85
CA LEU A 176 -17.18 5.43 5.72
C LEU A 176 -17.89 6.78 5.91
N SER A 177 -19.10 6.94 5.36
CA SER A 177 -19.89 8.16 5.54
C SER A 177 -20.35 8.34 7.00
N ALA A 178 -20.75 7.25 7.67
CA ALA A 178 -21.12 7.29 9.09
C ALA A 178 -19.94 7.64 10.00
N MET A 179 -18.74 7.13 9.70
CA MET A 179 -17.50 7.50 10.38
C MET A 179 -17.10 8.95 10.09
N ALA A 180 -17.28 9.42 8.84
CA ALA A 180 -16.93 10.77 8.41
C ALA A 180 -17.73 11.84 9.16
N ARG A 181 -19.04 11.63 9.37
CA ARG A 181 -19.89 12.52 10.19
C ARG A 181 -19.40 12.71 11.62
N GLN A 182 -18.65 11.73 12.14
CA GLN A 182 -18.06 11.76 13.48
C GLN A 182 -16.57 12.12 13.46
N ARG A 183 -16.02 12.53 12.30
CA ARG A 183 -14.59 12.81 12.08
C ARG A 183 -13.68 11.63 12.46
N LEU A 184 -14.16 10.40 12.22
CA LEU A 184 -13.42 9.17 12.56
C LEU A 184 -12.64 8.57 11.40
N VAL A 185 -12.89 9.00 10.16
CA VAL A 185 -12.22 8.40 8.99
C VAL A 185 -11.56 9.42 8.09
N ARG A 186 -10.42 9.02 7.54
CA ARG A 186 -9.86 9.65 6.34
C ARG A 186 -9.39 8.59 5.36
N VAL A 187 -9.72 8.77 4.09
CA VAL A 187 -9.34 7.86 3.01
C VAL A 187 -8.29 8.51 2.11
N PHE A 188 -7.25 7.76 1.78
CA PHE A 188 -6.26 8.14 0.78
C PHE A 188 -6.32 7.18 -0.41
N ILE A 189 -6.47 7.74 -1.60
CA ILE A 189 -6.38 6.97 -2.85
C ILE A 189 -4.99 7.18 -3.46
N SER A 190 -4.26 6.08 -3.70
CA SER A 190 -2.93 6.17 -4.30
C SER A 190 -3.02 6.34 -5.82
N LEU A 191 -2.46 7.43 -6.33
CA LEU A 191 -2.40 7.80 -7.75
C LEU A 191 -0.94 7.79 -8.21
N THR A 192 -0.55 6.78 -8.97
CA THR A 192 0.84 6.59 -9.39
C THR A 192 1.11 7.22 -10.75
N THR A 193 0.16 7.16 -11.68
CA THR A 193 0.27 7.66 -13.05
C THR A 193 -1.14 7.84 -13.61
N LEU A 194 -1.30 8.69 -14.62
CA LEU A 194 -2.51 8.79 -15.45
C LEU A 194 -2.40 7.91 -16.71
N ASP A 195 -1.21 7.37 -17.00
CA ASP A 195 -0.95 6.47 -18.11
C ASP A 195 -1.37 5.03 -17.80
N ASP A 196 -2.33 4.52 -18.57
CA ASP A 196 -2.85 3.16 -18.45
C ASP A 196 -1.80 2.08 -18.81
N ASP A 197 -0.86 2.37 -19.70
CA ASP A 197 0.18 1.43 -20.11
C ASP A 197 1.22 1.26 -19.02
N LEU A 198 1.69 2.36 -18.41
CA LEU A 198 2.55 2.30 -17.23
C LEU A 198 1.83 1.63 -16.06
N LYS A 199 0.56 1.98 -15.79
CA LYS A 199 -0.23 1.32 -14.74
C LYS A 199 -0.32 -0.19 -14.96
N ARG A 200 -0.54 -0.65 -16.21
CA ARG A 200 -0.75 -2.08 -16.53
C ARG A 200 0.46 -2.95 -16.20
N THR A 201 1.67 -2.43 -16.37
CA THR A 201 2.90 -3.18 -16.10
C THR A 201 3.40 -2.95 -14.68
N LEU A 202 3.24 -1.76 -14.12
CA LEU A 202 3.73 -1.40 -12.78
C LEU A 202 2.80 -1.91 -11.66
N GLU A 203 1.48 -1.92 -11.91
CA GLU A 203 0.42 -2.17 -10.92
C GLU A 203 -0.73 -3.03 -11.51
N PRO A 204 -0.42 -4.25 -11.98
CA PRO A 204 -1.25 -4.99 -12.93
C PRO A 204 -2.69 -5.23 -12.46
N ARG A 205 -2.91 -5.51 -11.17
CA ARG A 205 -4.23 -5.88 -10.62
C ARG A 205 -4.91 -4.80 -9.80
N THR A 206 -4.37 -3.59 -9.80
CA THR A 206 -5.01 -2.42 -9.17
C THR A 206 -6.10 -1.82 -10.07
N ALA A 207 -6.92 -0.91 -9.56
CA ALA A 207 -7.86 -0.15 -10.38
C ALA A 207 -7.11 0.77 -11.37
N SER A 208 -7.71 1.06 -12.54
CA SER A 208 -7.14 2.03 -13.49
C SER A 208 -7.08 3.44 -12.90
N PRO A 209 -6.24 4.36 -13.43
CA PRO A 209 -6.18 5.75 -12.99
C PRO A 209 -7.56 6.43 -13.02
N ALA A 210 -8.31 6.26 -14.11
CA ALA A 210 -9.67 6.79 -14.23
C ALA A 210 -10.63 6.22 -13.16
N ALA A 211 -10.54 4.92 -12.85
CA ALA A 211 -11.35 4.31 -11.80
C ALA A 211 -10.99 4.87 -10.41
N ARG A 212 -9.71 5.10 -10.12
CA ARG A 212 -9.27 5.72 -8.85
C ARG A 212 -9.75 7.15 -8.69
N LEU A 213 -9.70 7.95 -9.76
CA LEU A 213 -10.26 9.31 -9.77
C LEU A 213 -11.79 9.29 -9.61
N LYS A 214 -12.49 8.32 -10.21
CA LYS A 214 -13.93 8.12 -9.97
C LYS A 214 -14.22 7.75 -8.52
N THR A 215 -13.43 6.85 -7.92
CA THR A 215 -13.54 6.48 -6.51
C THR A 215 -13.39 7.69 -5.59
N LEU A 216 -12.40 8.56 -5.84
CA LEU A 216 -12.24 9.83 -5.13
C LEU A 216 -13.52 10.68 -5.23
N ARG A 217 -14.07 10.88 -6.43
CA ARG A 217 -15.30 11.67 -6.63
C ARG A 217 -16.47 11.12 -5.84
N VAL A 218 -16.71 9.81 -5.92
CA VAL A 218 -17.85 9.16 -5.23
C VAL A 218 -17.71 9.26 -3.71
N LEU A 219 -16.52 9.06 -3.16
CA LEU A 219 -16.29 9.21 -1.72
C LEU A 219 -16.49 10.65 -1.25
N ASN A 220 -16.00 11.64 -2.02
CA ASN A 220 -16.22 13.05 -1.69
C ASN A 220 -17.71 13.46 -1.77
N GLN A 221 -18.46 12.94 -2.75
CA GLN A 221 -19.91 13.15 -2.86
C GLN A 221 -20.68 12.58 -1.66
N ALA A 222 -20.12 11.58 -0.99
CA ALA A 222 -20.65 11.00 0.24
C ALA A 222 -20.08 11.67 1.52
N ASP A 223 -19.47 12.85 1.39
CA ASP A 223 -18.83 13.62 2.47
C ASP A 223 -17.68 12.91 3.20
N VAL A 224 -17.12 11.84 2.62
CA VAL A 224 -15.94 11.16 3.17
C VAL A 224 -14.70 12.01 2.91
N PRO A 225 -13.92 12.42 3.94
CA PRO A 225 -12.71 13.19 3.74
C PRO A 225 -11.67 12.36 2.97
N THR A 226 -11.39 12.75 1.73
CA THR A 226 -10.41 12.06 0.90
C THR A 226 -9.14 12.88 0.65
N GLY A 227 -8.04 12.17 0.45
CA GLY A 227 -6.80 12.71 -0.09
C GLY A 227 -6.20 11.83 -1.18
N ALA A 228 -5.25 12.40 -1.92
CA ALA A 228 -4.47 11.67 -2.91
C ALA A 228 -3.05 11.39 -2.42
N LEU A 229 -2.53 10.21 -2.76
CA LEU A 229 -1.13 9.87 -2.55
C LEU A 229 -0.44 9.67 -3.89
N VAL A 230 0.42 10.62 -4.27
CA VAL A 230 1.33 10.47 -5.41
C VAL A 230 2.49 9.59 -4.97
N ALA A 231 2.26 8.28 -4.99
CA ALA A 231 3.17 7.31 -4.38
C ALA A 231 3.17 5.96 -5.13
N PRO A 232 4.32 5.54 -5.68
CA PRO A 232 5.63 6.21 -5.65
C PRO A 232 5.77 7.30 -6.73
N VAL A 233 6.57 8.31 -6.43
CA VAL A 233 7.23 9.13 -7.45
C VAL A 233 8.50 8.39 -7.89
N ILE A 234 8.61 8.09 -9.18
CA ILE A 234 9.68 7.35 -9.83
C ILE A 234 10.40 8.32 -10.79
N PRO A 235 11.60 8.80 -10.42
CA PRO A 235 12.42 9.69 -11.25
C PRO A 235 12.68 9.13 -12.66
N GLY A 236 12.42 9.94 -13.68
CA GLY A 236 12.61 9.57 -15.09
C GLY A 236 11.51 8.67 -15.66
N LEU A 237 10.43 8.42 -14.90
CA LEU A 237 9.33 7.57 -15.33
C LEU A 237 7.96 8.27 -15.20
N ASN A 238 7.50 8.59 -13.98
CA ASN A 238 6.20 9.24 -13.74
C ASN A 238 6.32 10.61 -13.05
N ASP A 239 7.53 11.07 -12.74
CA ASP A 239 7.74 12.31 -12.00
C ASP A 239 7.32 13.56 -12.79
N HIS A 240 7.27 13.46 -14.12
CA HIS A 240 6.74 14.50 -15.00
C HIS A 240 5.22 14.70 -14.84
N GLU A 241 4.49 13.71 -14.32
CA GLU A 241 3.02 13.76 -14.16
C GLU A 241 2.59 14.41 -12.85
N MET A 242 3.52 14.74 -11.94
CA MET A 242 3.21 15.15 -10.56
C MET A 242 2.13 16.23 -10.47
N GLU A 243 2.27 17.34 -11.21
CA GLU A 243 1.33 18.45 -11.19
C GLU A 243 -0.03 18.06 -11.80
N SER A 244 -0.02 17.25 -12.86
CA SER A 244 -1.25 16.77 -13.52
C SER A 244 -2.02 15.78 -12.63
N LEU A 245 -1.32 14.92 -11.90
CA LEU A 245 -1.91 14.01 -10.91
C LEU A 245 -2.56 14.78 -9.76
N LEU A 246 -1.89 15.83 -9.27
CA LEU A 246 -2.43 16.70 -8.22
C LEU A 246 -3.65 17.50 -8.71
N GLN A 247 -3.62 18.02 -9.93
CA GLN A 247 -4.77 18.70 -10.54
C GLN A 247 -5.95 17.74 -10.68
N ALA A 248 -5.74 16.55 -11.28
CA ALA A 248 -6.79 15.55 -11.45
C ALA A 248 -7.37 15.08 -10.10
N ALA A 249 -6.52 14.93 -9.08
CA ALA A 249 -6.96 14.62 -7.73
C ALA A 249 -7.83 15.74 -7.13
N LYS A 250 -7.42 17.01 -7.27
CA LYS A 250 -8.17 18.17 -6.81
C LYS A 250 -9.53 18.26 -7.51
N ASP A 251 -9.56 18.07 -8.83
CA ASP A 251 -10.79 18.07 -9.64
C ASP A 251 -11.71 16.91 -9.26
N ALA A 252 -11.15 15.80 -8.78
CA ALA A 252 -11.89 14.67 -8.21
C ALA A 252 -12.36 14.91 -6.75
N GLY A 253 -12.06 16.06 -6.17
CA GLY A 253 -12.50 16.48 -4.82
C GLY A 253 -11.50 16.19 -3.70
N ALA A 254 -10.28 15.74 -3.98
CA ALA A 254 -9.29 15.50 -2.95
C ALA A 254 -9.03 16.78 -2.12
N ARG A 255 -9.09 16.64 -0.79
CA ARG A 255 -8.88 17.76 0.16
C ARG A 255 -7.42 17.91 0.58
N THR A 256 -6.71 16.79 0.61
CA THR A 256 -5.29 16.73 1.00
C THR A 256 -4.50 15.94 -0.04
N ALA A 257 -3.20 16.19 -0.11
CA ALA A 257 -2.30 15.37 -0.90
C ALA A 257 -1.04 15.02 -0.11
N GLY A 258 -0.38 13.95 -0.54
CA GLY A 258 0.99 13.67 -0.15
C GLY A 258 1.71 12.92 -1.26
N TRP A 259 3.02 12.87 -1.17
CA TRP A 259 3.84 12.10 -2.08
C TRP A 259 4.85 11.25 -1.33
N THR A 260 5.40 10.23 -1.99
CA THR A 260 6.51 9.42 -1.47
C THR A 260 7.43 9.06 -2.63
N LEU A 261 8.72 9.32 -2.48
CA LEU A 261 9.72 8.89 -3.44
C LEU A 261 9.81 7.36 -3.43
N LEU A 262 10.04 6.76 -4.60
CA LEU A 262 10.27 5.32 -4.75
C LEU A 262 11.26 4.78 -3.70
N ARG A 263 10.87 3.68 -3.07
CA ARG A 263 11.66 2.92 -2.09
C ARG A 263 11.94 1.54 -2.64
N LEU A 264 13.19 1.11 -2.58
CA LEU A 264 13.64 -0.18 -3.11
C LEU A 264 14.36 -1.01 -2.04
N PRO A 265 13.72 -1.31 -0.89
CA PRO A 265 14.37 -2.09 0.16
C PRO A 265 14.64 -3.53 -0.32
N HIS A 266 15.81 -4.05 0.01
CA HIS A 266 16.15 -5.47 -0.18
C HIS A 266 15.85 -6.01 -1.59
N GLU A 267 15.04 -7.07 -1.72
CA GLU A 267 14.69 -7.73 -2.99
C GLU A 267 13.91 -6.83 -3.94
N VAL A 268 13.32 -5.73 -3.46
CA VAL A 268 12.56 -4.81 -4.31
C VAL A 268 13.47 -4.12 -5.32
N ALA A 269 14.73 -3.81 -4.96
CA ALA A 269 15.69 -3.21 -5.88
C ALA A 269 15.94 -4.09 -7.12
N PRO A 270 16.41 -5.34 -7.01
CA PRO A 270 16.62 -6.18 -8.18
C PRO A 270 15.32 -6.52 -8.91
N LEU A 271 14.19 -6.69 -8.22
CA LEU A 271 12.86 -6.88 -8.85
C LEU A 271 12.46 -5.68 -9.73
N PHE A 272 12.66 -4.46 -9.23
CA PHE A 272 12.33 -3.25 -9.98
C PHE A 272 13.30 -3.00 -11.14
N GLU A 273 14.59 -3.26 -10.96
CA GLU A 273 15.59 -3.18 -12.03
C GLU A 273 15.26 -4.16 -13.17
N ASP A 274 14.91 -5.40 -12.85
CA ASP A 274 14.54 -6.41 -13.84
C ASP A 274 13.26 -6.02 -14.60
N TRP A 275 12.26 -5.51 -13.89
CA TRP A 275 11.06 -4.94 -14.49
C TRP A 275 11.37 -3.76 -15.43
N LEU A 276 12.29 -2.86 -15.04
CA LEU A 276 12.73 -1.78 -15.93
C LEU A 276 13.39 -2.32 -17.20
N GLN A 277 14.21 -3.37 -17.10
CA GLN A 277 14.82 -3.98 -18.28
C GLN A 277 13.79 -4.63 -19.20
N ALA A 278 12.77 -5.27 -18.63
CA ALA A 278 11.72 -5.94 -19.40
C ALA A 278 10.79 -4.95 -20.14
N TYR A 279 10.41 -3.83 -19.50
CA TYR A 279 9.38 -2.93 -20.03
C TYR A 279 9.90 -1.57 -20.49
N TYR A 280 11.06 -1.12 -20.01
CA TYR A 280 11.64 0.20 -20.31
C TYR A 280 13.17 0.13 -20.46
N PRO A 281 13.73 -0.79 -21.29
CA PRO A 281 15.18 -1.04 -21.34
C PRO A 281 16.01 0.22 -21.64
N GLU A 282 15.53 1.05 -22.56
CA GLU A 282 16.20 2.31 -22.94
C GLU A 282 16.25 3.34 -21.80
N ARG A 283 15.32 3.27 -20.83
CA ARG A 283 15.24 4.20 -19.70
C ARG A 283 15.82 3.61 -18.41
N ALA A 284 16.02 2.29 -18.34
CA ALA A 284 16.39 1.57 -17.12
C ALA A 284 17.62 2.17 -16.43
N GLY A 285 18.70 2.40 -17.20
CA GLY A 285 19.94 2.99 -16.69
C GLY A 285 19.74 4.41 -16.14
N LYS A 286 18.96 5.24 -16.85
CA LYS A 286 18.66 6.62 -16.44
C LYS A 286 17.81 6.66 -15.17
N VAL A 287 16.74 5.88 -15.11
CA VAL A 287 15.84 5.81 -13.94
C VAL A 287 16.63 5.40 -12.71
N MET A 288 17.42 4.32 -12.79
CA MET A 288 18.20 3.85 -11.65
C MET A 288 19.32 4.81 -11.24
N SER A 289 19.92 5.53 -12.19
CA SER A 289 20.88 6.60 -11.89
C SER A 289 20.23 7.73 -11.07
N LEU A 290 19.04 8.19 -11.47
CA LEU A 290 18.30 9.23 -10.73
C LEU A 290 17.84 8.75 -9.35
N VAL A 291 17.39 7.49 -9.23
CA VAL A 291 17.09 6.87 -7.93
C VAL A 291 18.31 6.91 -7.03
N ARG A 292 19.48 6.48 -7.51
CA ARG A 292 20.72 6.53 -6.72
C ARG A 292 21.13 7.95 -6.32
N GLN A 293 20.98 8.93 -7.22
CA GLN A 293 21.24 10.34 -6.88
C GLN A 293 20.35 10.82 -5.73
N CYS A 294 19.07 10.40 -5.71
CA CYS A 294 18.15 10.71 -4.61
C CYS A 294 18.44 9.95 -3.30
N ARG A 295 19.44 9.06 -3.30
CA ARG A 295 19.73 8.08 -2.23
C ARG A 295 21.21 8.03 -1.86
N GLY A 296 21.98 9.06 -2.21
CA GLY A 296 23.41 9.13 -1.86
C GLY A 296 24.27 8.06 -2.53
N GLY A 297 23.89 7.61 -3.73
CA GLY A 297 24.62 6.61 -4.52
C GLY A 297 24.10 5.18 -4.37
N ALA A 298 23.26 4.89 -3.36
CA ALA A 298 22.68 3.56 -3.15
C ALA A 298 21.31 3.40 -3.82
N ASN A 299 20.85 2.17 -4.03
CA ASN A 299 19.50 1.92 -4.58
C ASN A 299 18.36 2.25 -3.59
N ASN A 300 18.66 2.30 -2.28
CA ASN A 300 17.69 2.58 -1.23
C ASN A 300 18.36 3.24 -0.02
N ASP A 301 17.60 4.02 0.74
CA ASP A 301 18.01 4.61 2.02
C ASP A 301 16.94 4.28 3.06
N SER A 302 17.34 3.63 4.17
CA SER A 302 16.44 3.22 5.24
C SER A 302 16.33 4.23 6.38
N ARG A 303 17.20 5.26 6.41
CA ARG A 303 17.24 6.25 7.49
C ARG A 303 15.93 7.03 7.54
N TYR A 304 15.47 7.30 8.76
CA TYR A 304 14.34 8.18 8.98
C TYR A 304 14.61 9.59 8.43
N GLY A 305 13.56 10.28 8.02
CA GLY A 305 13.59 11.53 7.27
C GLY A 305 13.90 11.34 5.78
N GLN A 306 14.81 10.43 5.45
CA GLN A 306 15.30 10.25 4.08
C GLN A 306 14.54 9.19 3.29
N ARG A 307 14.17 8.07 3.90
CA ARG A 307 13.56 6.93 3.18
C ARG A 307 12.33 7.29 2.34
N MET A 308 11.50 8.25 2.76
CA MET A 308 10.31 8.66 2.00
C MET A 308 10.51 9.86 1.07
N ARG A 309 11.53 10.70 1.32
CA ARG A 309 11.73 11.97 0.62
C ARG A 309 12.91 11.96 -0.34
N GLY A 310 13.95 11.20 -0.02
CA GLY A 310 15.24 11.27 -0.70
C GLY A 310 16.04 12.51 -0.30
N GLN A 311 17.26 12.59 -0.82
CA GLN A 311 18.20 13.69 -0.61
C GLN A 311 18.80 14.16 -1.94
N GLY A 312 19.38 15.36 -1.96
CA GLY A 312 20.06 15.92 -3.13
C GLY A 312 19.13 16.65 -4.10
N VAL A 313 19.74 17.26 -5.12
CA VAL A 313 19.10 18.27 -5.99
C VAL A 313 17.81 17.76 -6.63
N PHE A 314 17.79 16.51 -7.11
CA PHE A 314 16.60 15.96 -7.77
C PHE A 314 15.44 15.75 -6.78
N ALA A 315 15.72 15.24 -5.58
CA ALA A 315 14.71 15.07 -4.54
C ALA A 315 14.18 16.44 -4.03
N ASP A 316 15.07 17.43 -3.92
CA ASP A 316 14.70 18.79 -3.55
C ASP A 316 13.81 19.46 -4.62
N MET A 317 14.12 19.26 -5.90
CA MET A 317 13.29 19.71 -7.02
C MET A 317 11.89 19.08 -6.98
N LEU A 318 11.79 17.76 -6.77
CA LEU A 318 10.50 17.08 -6.63
C LEU A 318 9.69 17.63 -5.45
N ARG A 319 10.33 17.88 -4.31
CA ARG A 319 9.68 18.49 -3.15
C ARG A 319 9.14 19.88 -3.46
N GLN A 320 9.96 20.74 -4.07
CA GLN A 320 9.55 22.10 -4.44
C GLN A 320 8.39 22.10 -5.44
N ARG A 321 8.44 21.23 -6.45
CA ARG A 321 7.35 21.04 -7.42
C ARG A 321 6.05 20.62 -6.75
N PHE A 322 6.11 19.60 -5.89
CA PHE A 322 4.96 19.14 -5.12
C PHE A 322 4.38 20.25 -4.24
N ASP A 323 5.22 20.93 -3.45
CA ASP A 323 4.78 21.94 -2.50
C ASP A 323 4.16 23.15 -3.20
N ALA A 324 4.76 23.60 -4.31
CA ALA A 324 4.23 24.70 -5.13
C ALA A 324 2.87 24.32 -5.76
N ALA A 325 2.76 23.14 -6.34
CA ALA A 325 1.51 22.66 -6.94
C ALA A 325 0.42 22.44 -5.88
N SER A 326 0.74 21.80 -4.76
CA SER A 326 -0.18 21.58 -3.64
C SER A 326 -0.72 22.89 -3.09
N ARG A 327 0.15 23.90 -2.90
CA ARG A 327 -0.25 25.24 -2.46
C ARG A 327 -1.14 25.94 -3.47
N ARG A 328 -0.77 25.92 -4.76
CA ARG A 328 -1.55 26.53 -5.85
C ARG A 328 -2.95 25.93 -5.96
N LEU A 329 -3.10 24.63 -5.70
CA LEU A 329 -4.36 23.90 -5.78
C LEU A 329 -5.20 23.97 -4.48
N GLY A 330 -4.68 24.61 -3.43
CA GLY A 330 -5.33 24.62 -2.12
C GLY A 330 -5.57 23.21 -1.59
N LEU A 331 -4.57 22.33 -1.73
CA LEU A 331 -4.56 21.01 -1.12
C LEU A 331 -3.95 21.13 0.27
N GLU A 332 -4.76 20.88 1.30
CA GLU A 332 -4.36 21.08 2.69
C GLU A 332 -3.31 20.04 3.14
N GLY A 333 -2.50 20.43 4.13
CA GLY A 333 -1.60 19.52 4.81
C GLY A 333 -2.37 18.44 5.58
N ARG A 334 -1.82 17.23 5.69
CA ARG A 334 -2.50 16.11 6.36
C ARG A 334 -2.91 16.42 7.81
N ALA A 335 -2.18 17.26 8.52
CA ALA A 335 -2.49 17.61 9.90
C ALA A 335 -3.77 18.47 10.05
N ALA A 336 -4.21 19.18 9.01
CA ALA A 336 -5.30 20.15 9.09
C ALA A 336 -6.68 19.54 9.39
N LEU A 337 -6.91 18.26 9.01
CA LEU A 337 -8.21 17.60 9.13
C LEU A 337 -8.26 16.54 10.26
N GLY A 338 -7.72 16.87 11.44
CA GLY A 338 -7.55 15.92 12.56
C GLY A 338 -8.77 15.03 12.85
N LEU A 339 -8.51 13.78 13.23
CA LEU A 339 -9.55 12.81 13.56
C LEU A 339 -9.92 12.88 15.05
N ASP A 340 -11.17 12.56 15.37
CA ASP A 340 -11.67 12.57 16.75
C ASP A 340 -11.18 11.33 17.53
N CYS A 341 -10.36 11.56 18.55
CA CYS A 341 -9.89 10.54 19.48
C CYS A 341 -10.60 10.59 20.85
N GLN A 342 -11.40 11.63 21.10
CA GLN A 342 -12.05 11.86 22.39
C GLN A 342 -13.39 11.13 22.50
N ALA A 343 -14.03 10.87 21.35
CA ALA A 343 -15.31 10.17 21.29
C ALA A 343 -15.22 8.65 21.48
N PHE A 344 -14.02 8.10 21.61
CA PHE A 344 -13.78 6.65 21.72
C PHE A 344 -14.54 6.03 22.89
N ARG A 345 -15.15 4.88 22.62
CA ARG A 345 -15.85 4.04 23.59
C ARG A 345 -15.29 2.63 23.46
N PRO A 346 -14.68 2.06 24.52
CA PRO A 346 -14.25 0.68 24.47
C PRO A 346 -15.47 -0.22 24.21
N PRO A 347 -15.30 -1.33 23.47
CA PRO A 347 -16.36 -2.32 23.34
C PRO A 347 -16.82 -2.78 24.74
N THR A 348 -18.13 -2.94 24.95
CA THR A 348 -18.64 -3.55 26.19
C THR A 348 -18.07 -4.95 26.33
N ARG A 349 -17.49 -5.29 27.48
CA ARG A 349 -17.06 -6.67 27.71
C ARG A 349 -18.32 -7.51 27.83
N GLN A 350 -18.29 -8.74 27.33
CA GLN A 350 -19.41 -9.68 27.47
C GLN A 350 -19.84 -9.89 28.94
N GLY A 351 -18.94 -9.65 29.90
CA GLY A 351 -19.24 -9.65 31.34
C GLY A 351 -20.05 -8.46 31.85
N ASP A 352 -20.14 -7.36 31.10
CA ASP A 352 -20.91 -6.16 31.49
C ASP A 352 -22.42 -6.32 31.21
N LEU A 353 -22.83 -7.38 30.51
CA LEU A 353 -24.25 -7.73 30.27
C LEU A 353 -24.90 -8.42 31.48
N PHE A 354 -24.10 -8.82 32.48
CA PHE A 354 -24.54 -9.52 33.68
C PHE A 354 -24.30 -8.71 34.97
N ALA A 355 -23.94 -7.43 34.85
CA ALA A 355 -23.63 -6.53 35.96
C ALA A 355 -24.76 -5.55 36.27
#